data_AF-A0A3B0M7N0-F1
#
_entry.id   AF-A0A3B0M7N0-F1
#
_cell.length_a   1.000
_cell.length_b   1.000
_cell.length_c   1.000
_cell.angle_alpha   90.00
_cell.angle_beta   90.00
_cell.angle_gamma   90.00
#
_symmetry.space_group_name_H-M   'P 1'
#
loop_
_entity.id
_entity.type
_entity.pdbx_description
1 polymer ?
#
loop_
_entity_poly.entity_id
_entity_poly.type
_entity_poly.pdbx_seq_one_letter_code
_entity_poly.pdbx_strand_id
1 'polypeptide(L)'
;MTDTSMTLACPEHRIADANNLAMVLGEGPLDGQTFGTAHWQTPQGARYALARFKPALRWQGVQDQVLARPAWDGLPYRVNMAGALRAQDALMDWDTVPTGNAALPEDRILILHALCVADVLDRLGLVMRDPTQP
;
A
#
# COMPACT_ATOMS: atom_id res chain seq x y z
N MET A 1 0.07 -25.48 -3.53
CA MET A 1 -0.81 -24.30 -3.69
C MET A 1 0.08 -23.10 -3.80
N THR A 2 -0.01 -22.33 -4.87
CA THR A 2 0.79 -21.10 -5.05
C THR A 2 0.25 -20.03 -4.09
N ASP A 3 1.12 -19.39 -3.30
CA ASP A 3 0.71 -18.24 -2.49
C ASP A 3 0.41 -17.07 -3.44
N THR A 4 -0.82 -16.56 -3.38
CA THR A 4 -1.29 -15.43 -4.19
C THR A 4 -1.48 -14.18 -3.33
N SER A 5 -0.97 -14.13 -2.11
CA SER A 5 -1.07 -12.96 -1.24
C SER A 5 -0.22 -11.81 -1.77
N MET A 6 -0.67 -10.60 -1.48
CA MET A 6 0.02 -9.36 -1.78
C MET A 6 0.25 -8.62 -0.47
N THR A 7 1.45 -8.10 -0.29
CA THR A 7 1.78 -7.17 0.79
C THR A 7 2.12 -5.82 0.19
N LEU A 8 1.47 -4.78 0.69
CA LEU A 8 1.73 -3.39 0.32
C LEU A 8 2.48 -2.69 1.44
N ALA A 9 3.57 -1.99 1.11
CA ALA A 9 4.22 -1.06 2.00
C ALA A 9 3.91 0.38 1.57
N CYS A 10 3.16 1.11 2.41
CA CYS A 10 2.69 2.45 2.13
C CYS A 10 3.43 3.46 3.01
N PRO A 11 4.11 4.47 2.44
CA PRO A 11 4.66 5.59 3.19
C PRO A 11 3.57 6.30 3.99
N GLU A 12 3.92 6.79 5.19
CA GLU A 12 2.98 7.45 6.12
C GLU A 12 2.17 8.57 5.44
N HIS A 13 2.83 9.41 4.65
CA HIS A 13 2.19 10.54 3.97
C HIS A 13 1.27 10.13 2.81
N ARG A 14 1.31 8.87 2.36
CA ARG A 14 0.44 8.31 1.29
C ARG A 14 -0.77 7.55 1.83
N ILE A 15 -0.83 7.25 3.14
CA ILE A 15 -1.87 6.39 3.74
C ILE A 15 -3.29 6.84 3.38
N ALA A 16 -3.58 8.14 3.47
CA ALA A 16 -4.91 8.67 3.17
C ALA A 16 -5.30 8.43 1.70
N ASP A 17 -4.40 8.68 0.76
CA ASP A 17 -4.62 8.44 -0.67
C ASP A 17 -4.74 6.93 -0.96
N ALA A 18 -3.89 6.11 -0.33
CA ALA A 18 -3.88 4.66 -0.48
C ALA A 18 -5.18 4.01 0.04
N ASN A 19 -5.74 4.51 1.13
CA ASN A 19 -7.04 4.07 1.64
C ASN A 19 -8.19 4.46 0.70
N ASN A 20 -8.08 5.58 -0.03
CA ASN A 20 -9.05 5.90 -1.07
C ASN A 20 -8.95 4.95 -2.27
N LEU A 21 -7.73 4.58 -2.67
CA LEU A 21 -7.53 3.56 -3.70
C LEU A 21 -8.09 2.21 -3.26
N ALA A 22 -7.86 1.80 -2.01
CA ALA A 22 -8.41 0.57 -1.45
C ALA A 22 -9.94 0.55 -1.50
N MET A 23 -10.61 1.66 -1.18
CA MET A 23 -12.07 1.79 -1.35
C MET A 23 -12.52 1.65 -2.81
N VAL A 24 -11.77 2.18 -3.77
CA VAL A 24 -12.11 2.05 -5.21
C VAL A 24 -12.02 0.60 -5.67
N LEU A 25 -10.97 -0.11 -5.26
CA LEU A 25 -10.66 -1.46 -5.73
C LEU A 25 -11.35 -2.55 -4.91
N GLY A 26 -11.71 -2.24 -3.68
CA GLY A 26 -12.33 -3.14 -2.73
C GLY A 26 -13.85 -3.25 -2.88
N GLU A 27 -14.47 -3.70 -1.80
CA GLU A 27 -15.89 -4.06 -1.76
C GLU A 27 -16.74 -2.98 -1.07
N GLY A 28 -16.14 -2.06 -0.31
CA GLY A 28 -16.91 -1.01 0.35
C GLY A 28 -16.13 0.00 1.20
N PRO A 29 -16.85 0.82 1.99
CA PRO A 29 -16.25 1.88 2.80
C PRO A 29 -15.24 1.40 3.85
N LEU A 30 -15.32 0.14 4.29
CA LEU A 30 -14.41 -0.42 5.28
C LEU A 30 -12.99 -0.59 4.73
N ASP A 31 -12.83 -0.68 3.41
CA ASP A 31 -11.51 -0.69 2.76
C ASP A 31 -10.78 0.65 2.93
N GLY A 32 -11.46 1.70 3.41
CA GLY A 32 -10.83 2.94 3.85
C GLY A 32 -9.94 2.78 5.10
N GLN A 33 -9.86 1.57 5.66
CA GLN A 33 -9.02 1.21 6.81
C GLN A 33 -7.93 0.19 6.45
N THR A 34 -7.68 -0.07 5.16
CA THR A 34 -6.68 -1.04 4.70
C THR A 34 -5.29 -0.72 5.24
N PHE A 35 -4.90 0.56 5.23
CA PHE A 35 -3.67 1.06 5.82
C PHE A 35 -3.99 1.76 7.13
N GLY A 36 -3.54 1.15 8.23
CA GLY A 36 -3.55 1.73 9.56
C GLY A 36 -2.31 2.59 9.83
N THR A 37 -1.87 2.63 11.07
CA THR A 37 -0.71 3.41 11.51
C THR A 37 0.62 2.92 10.89
N ALA A 38 1.50 3.85 10.56
CA ALA A 38 2.86 3.58 10.07
C ALA A 38 3.79 3.12 11.20
N HIS A 39 3.65 1.85 11.59
CA HIS A 39 4.42 1.24 12.69
C HIS A 39 5.87 0.88 12.33
N TRP A 40 6.23 0.91 11.05
CA TRP A 40 7.53 0.44 10.58
C TRP A 40 8.36 1.62 10.09
N GLN A 41 9.68 1.58 10.31
CA GLN A 41 10.58 2.64 9.89
C GLN A 41 11.85 2.10 9.25
N THR A 42 12.38 2.84 8.28
CA THR A 42 13.73 2.63 7.75
C THR A 42 14.78 3.15 8.75
N PRO A 43 16.06 2.78 8.60
CA PRO A 43 17.14 3.37 9.39
C PRO A 43 17.26 4.90 9.25
N GLN A 44 16.76 5.47 8.15
CA GLN A 44 16.74 6.90 7.87
C GLN A 44 15.52 7.62 8.48
N GLY A 45 14.56 6.88 9.06
CA GLY A 45 13.39 7.43 9.76
C GLY A 45 12.12 7.54 8.92
N ALA A 46 12.14 7.15 7.64
CA ALA A 46 10.92 7.11 6.82
C ALA A 46 9.97 6.01 7.34
N ARG A 47 8.70 6.37 7.56
CA ARG A 47 7.69 5.52 8.19
C ARG A 47 6.75 4.89 7.18
N TYR A 48 6.40 3.63 7.40
CA TYR A 48 5.58 2.80 6.53
C TYR A 48 4.48 2.06 7.30
N ALA A 49 3.28 2.02 6.72
CA ALA A 49 2.22 1.11 7.07
C ALA A 49 2.27 -0.11 6.15
N LEU A 50 1.99 -1.30 6.70
CA LEU A 50 1.92 -2.53 5.92
C LEU A 50 0.48 -3.05 5.86
N ALA A 51 0.03 -3.45 4.68
CA ALA A 51 -1.24 -4.13 4.49
C ALA A 51 -1.01 -5.44 3.72
N ARG A 52 -1.49 -6.56 4.25
CA ARG A 52 -1.41 -7.87 3.57
C ARG A 52 -2.81 -8.41 3.35
N PHE A 53 -3.09 -8.82 2.12
CA PHE A 53 -4.40 -9.36 1.74
C PHE A 53 -4.27 -10.31 0.55
N LYS A 54 -5.37 -11.02 0.26
CA LYS A 54 -5.51 -11.73 -1.01
C LYS A 54 -6.09 -10.73 -2.02
N PRO A 55 -5.33 -10.33 -3.05
CA PRO A 55 -5.81 -9.36 -4.02
C PRO A 55 -7.03 -9.93 -4.76
N ALA A 56 -8.13 -9.16 -4.77
CA ALA A 56 -9.18 -9.36 -5.75
C ALA A 56 -8.62 -9.16 -7.17
N LEU A 57 -9.33 -9.66 -8.19
CA LEU A 57 -8.89 -9.52 -9.60
C LEU A 57 -8.56 -8.07 -9.98
N ARG A 58 -9.28 -7.10 -9.40
CA ARG A 58 -9.08 -5.65 -9.64
C ARG A 58 -7.72 -5.11 -9.22
N TRP A 59 -7.04 -5.77 -8.28
CA TRP A 59 -5.68 -5.39 -7.88
C TRP A 59 -4.62 -5.86 -8.89
N GLN A 60 -4.92 -6.83 -9.75
CA GLN A 60 -3.99 -7.31 -10.77
C GLN A 60 -3.88 -6.30 -11.90
N GLY A 61 -2.67 -5.79 -12.17
CA GLY A 61 -2.45 -4.77 -13.22
C GLY A 61 -3.11 -3.43 -12.91
N VAL A 62 -3.38 -3.14 -11.63
CA VAL A 62 -4.07 -1.91 -11.25
C VAL A 62 -3.34 -0.64 -11.70
N GLN A 63 -2.02 -0.67 -11.84
CA GLN A 63 -1.22 0.46 -12.33
C GLN A 63 -1.67 0.96 -13.71
N ASP A 64 -2.19 0.06 -14.56
CA ASP A 64 -2.57 0.36 -15.94
C ASP A 64 -4.09 0.56 -16.14
N GLN A 65 -4.89 0.39 -15.07
CA GLN A 65 -6.35 0.45 -15.17
C GLN A 65 -6.87 1.87 -14.99
N VAL A 66 -7.90 2.25 -15.74
CA VAL A 66 -8.63 3.50 -15.47
C VAL A 66 -9.50 3.32 -14.23
N LEU A 67 -9.26 4.12 -13.18
CA LEU A 67 -10.10 4.09 -11.99
C LEU A 67 -11.50 4.65 -12.29
N ALA A 68 -12.52 3.88 -11.93
CA ALA A 68 -13.90 4.32 -11.93
C ALA A 68 -14.41 4.46 -10.49
N ARG A 69 -15.26 5.46 -10.23
CA ARG A 69 -15.92 5.57 -8.92
C ARG A 69 -16.79 4.32 -8.70
N PRO A 70 -16.68 3.65 -7.54
CA PRO A 70 -17.46 2.44 -7.29
C PRO A 70 -18.95 2.77 -7.15
N ALA A 71 -19.82 1.87 -7.60
CA ALA A 71 -21.27 2.08 -7.62
C ALA A 71 -21.88 2.26 -6.22
N TRP A 72 -21.24 1.73 -5.17
CA TRP A 72 -21.69 1.91 -3.79
C TRP A 72 -21.46 3.34 -3.27
N ASP A 73 -20.54 4.10 -3.88
CA ASP A 73 -20.17 5.43 -3.44
C ASP A 73 -21.13 6.47 -4.03
N GLY A 74 -22.35 6.49 -3.48
CA GLY A 74 -23.38 7.48 -3.76
C GLY A 74 -23.21 8.77 -2.95
N LEU A 75 -24.11 9.73 -3.15
CA LEU A 75 -24.09 11.00 -2.42
C LEU A 75 -24.51 10.83 -0.94
N PRO A 76 -23.83 11.47 0.03
CA PRO A 76 -22.59 12.23 -0.15
C PRO A 76 -21.39 11.30 -0.39
N TYR A 77 -20.58 11.63 -1.40
CA TYR A 77 -19.42 10.83 -1.77
C TYR A 77 -18.43 10.71 -0.61
N ARG A 78 -17.96 9.49 -0.38
CA ARG A 78 -16.93 9.15 0.61
C ARG A 78 -15.57 9.01 -0.04
N VAL A 79 -15.52 8.50 -1.27
CA VAL A 79 -14.25 8.26 -1.96
C VAL A 79 -13.72 9.55 -2.58
N ASN A 80 -12.50 9.92 -2.18
CA ASN A 80 -11.70 10.92 -2.87
C ASN A 80 -11.01 10.28 -4.08
N MET A 81 -11.66 10.34 -5.25
CA MET A 81 -11.11 9.79 -6.49
C MET A 81 -9.77 10.42 -6.90
N ALA A 82 -9.54 11.71 -6.59
CA ALA A 82 -8.26 12.35 -6.87
C ALA A 82 -7.14 11.78 -5.98
N GLY A 83 -7.44 11.45 -4.73
CA GLY A 83 -6.52 10.74 -3.84
C GLY A 83 -6.25 9.31 -4.32
N ALA A 84 -7.28 8.59 -4.74
CA ALA A 84 -7.12 7.25 -5.31
C ALA A 84 -6.21 7.25 -6.55
N LEU A 85 -6.37 8.22 -7.46
CA LEU A 85 -5.51 8.38 -8.63
C LEU A 85 -4.04 8.66 -8.24
N ARG A 86 -3.80 9.56 -7.28
CA ARG A 86 -2.44 9.81 -6.78
C ARG A 86 -1.80 8.57 -6.15
N ALA A 87 -2.59 7.74 -5.47
CA ALA A 87 -2.09 6.48 -4.92
C ALA A 87 -1.80 5.45 -6.01
N GLN A 88 -2.64 5.36 -7.04
CA GLN A 88 -2.40 4.48 -8.19
C GLN A 88 -1.09 4.85 -8.90
N ASP A 89 -0.87 6.12 -9.19
CA ASP A 89 0.39 6.63 -9.78
C ASP A 89 1.62 6.34 -8.90
N ALA A 90 1.43 6.19 -7.59
CA ALA A 90 2.50 5.91 -6.63
C ALA A 90 2.81 4.41 -6.49
N LEU A 91 1.98 3.51 -7.04
CA LEU A 91 2.22 2.07 -6.97
C LEU A 91 3.50 1.69 -7.74
N MET A 92 4.29 0.80 -7.15
CA MET A 92 5.51 0.28 -7.75
C MET A 92 5.72 -1.18 -7.35
N ASP A 93 5.85 -2.07 -8.33
CA ASP A 93 6.22 -3.47 -8.08
C ASP A 93 7.69 -3.58 -7.66
N TRP A 94 7.91 -3.89 -6.38
CA TRP A 94 9.25 -3.97 -5.78
C TRP A 94 10.01 -5.24 -6.15
N ASP A 95 9.30 -6.28 -6.64
CA ASP A 95 9.93 -7.53 -7.08
C ASP A 95 10.88 -7.35 -8.27
N THR A 96 10.87 -6.17 -8.92
CA THR A 96 11.78 -5.78 -10.00
C THR A 96 13.10 -5.17 -9.52
N VAL A 97 13.22 -4.83 -8.23
CA VAL A 97 14.41 -4.20 -7.66
C VAL A 97 15.37 -5.28 -7.14
N PRO A 98 16.64 -5.31 -7.60
CA PRO A 98 17.65 -6.24 -7.09
C PRO A 98 17.81 -6.09 -5.57
N THR A 99 17.91 -7.23 -4.87
CA THR A 99 18.18 -7.28 -3.44
C THR A 99 19.47 -6.54 -3.11
N GLY A 100 19.38 -5.47 -2.31
CA GLY A 100 20.51 -4.63 -1.93
C GLY A 100 20.05 -3.36 -1.24
N ASN A 101 21.00 -2.65 -0.63
CA ASN A 101 20.86 -1.41 0.17
C ASN A 101 20.32 -0.18 -0.62
N ALA A 102 19.47 -0.39 -1.63
CA ALA A 102 18.77 0.68 -2.31
C ALA A 102 17.86 1.39 -1.30
N ALA A 103 17.99 2.72 -1.22
CA ALA A 103 17.07 3.52 -0.43
C ALA A 103 15.64 3.26 -0.92
N LEU A 104 14.72 3.03 0.02
CA LEU A 104 13.31 2.89 -0.33
C LEU A 104 12.81 4.19 -0.95
N PRO A 105 12.08 4.14 -2.07
CA PRO A 105 11.47 5.33 -2.64
C PRO A 105 10.34 5.79 -1.72
N GLU A 106 10.62 6.81 -0.93
CA GLU A 106 9.72 7.29 0.13
C GLU A 106 8.38 7.81 -0.42
N ASP A 107 8.29 8.12 -1.71
CA ASP A 107 7.08 8.63 -2.38
C ASP A 107 6.21 7.53 -3.01
N ARG A 108 6.64 6.26 -2.97
CA ARG A 108 5.99 5.12 -3.65
C ARG A 108 5.33 4.14 -2.68
N ILE A 109 4.21 3.58 -3.11
CA ILE A 109 3.54 2.46 -2.45
C ILE A 109 4.08 1.18 -3.08
N LEU A 110 4.81 0.40 -2.30
CA LEU A 110 5.52 -0.78 -2.79
C LEU A 110 4.59 -2.00 -2.79
N ILE A 111 4.54 -2.69 -3.92
CA ILE A 111 3.84 -3.97 -4.08
C ILE A 111 4.85 -5.10 -3.98
N LEU A 112 4.61 -6.03 -3.06
CA LEU A 112 5.41 -7.24 -2.86
C LEU A 112 4.51 -8.46 -2.98
N HIS A 113 4.80 -9.33 -3.94
CA HIS A 113 3.96 -10.50 -4.23
C HIS A 113 4.46 -11.73 -3.47
N ALA A 114 3.52 -12.52 -2.94
CA ALA A 114 3.78 -13.80 -2.29
C ALA A 114 4.78 -13.77 -1.11
N LEU A 115 4.99 -12.60 -0.49
CA LEU A 115 5.82 -12.45 0.70
C LEU A 115 4.98 -12.31 1.97
N CYS A 116 5.39 -13.00 3.03
CA CYS A 116 4.84 -12.75 4.35
C CYS A 116 5.40 -11.43 4.91
N VAL A 117 4.77 -10.90 5.97
CA VAL A 117 5.20 -9.62 6.55
C VAL A 117 6.66 -9.65 7.01
N ALA A 118 7.13 -10.76 7.61
CA ALA A 118 8.51 -10.87 8.05
C ALA A 118 9.51 -10.77 6.89
N ASP A 119 9.23 -11.42 5.76
CA ASP A 119 10.07 -11.35 4.56
C ASP A 119 10.06 -9.94 3.95
N VAL A 120 8.92 -9.25 4.00
CA VAL A 120 8.83 -7.84 3.57
C VAL A 120 9.68 -6.94 4.46
N LEU A 121 9.62 -7.12 5.78
CA LEU A 121 10.42 -6.32 6.70
C LEU A 121 11.91 -6.50 6.48
N ASP A 122 12.37 -7.75 6.34
CA ASP A 122 13.77 -8.06 6.04
C ASP A 122 14.18 -7.47 4.68
N ARG A 123 13.38 -7.69 3.63
CA ARG A 123 13.67 -7.23 2.28
C ARG A 123 13.69 -5.71 2.15
N LEU A 124 12.86 -5.00 2.90
CA LEU A 124 12.80 -3.54 2.90
C LEU A 124 13.69 -2.91 3.97
N GLY A 125 14.36 -3.70 4.82
CA GLY A 125 15.15 -3.20 5.95
C GLY A 125 14.33 -2.40 6.97
N LEU A 126 13.04 -2.75 7.14
CA LEU A 126 12.11 -2.06 8.02
C LEU A 126 12.17 -2.66 9.43
N VAL A 127 12.20 -1.78 10.43
CA VAL A 127 12.15 -2.17 11.85
C VAL A 127 10.91 -1.57 12.51
N MET A 128 10.45 -2.20 13.59
CA MET A 128 9.36 -1.65 14.39
C MET A 128 9.78 -0.29 14.94
N ARG A 129 8.91 0.71 14.79
CA ARG A 129 9.11 2.04 15.36
C ARG A 129 9.24 1.92 16.88
N ASP A 130 10.27 2.55 17.42
CA ASP A 130 10.37 2.78 18.85
C ASP A 130 9.33 3.83 19.26
N PRO A 131 8.33 3.51 20.11
CA PRO A 131 7.32 4.47 20.53
C PRO A 131 7.89 5.62 21.37
N THR A 132 9.14 5.52 21.84
CA THR A 132 9.84 6.55 22.59
C THR A 132 10.57 7.57 21.70
N GLN A 133 10.69 7.30 20.40
CA GLN A 133 11.26 8.26 19.44
C GLN A 133 10.18 9.19 18.86
N PRO A 134 10.40 10.53 18.89
CA PRO A 134 9.44 11.53 18.42
C PRO A 134 9.02 11.32 16.96
#